data_AF-A0A8T5RXJ4-F1
#
_entry.id   AF-A0A8T5RXJ4-F1
#
_cell.length_a   1.000
_cell.length_b   1.000
_cell.length_c   1.000
_cell.angle_alpha   90.00
_cell.angle_beta   90.00
_cell.angle_gamma   90.00
#
_symmetry.space_group_name_H-M   'P 1'
#
loop_
_entity.id
_entity.type
_entity.pdbx_description
1 polymer ?
#
loop_
_entity_poly.entity_id
_entity_poly.type
_entity_poly.pdbx_seq_one_letter_code
_entity_poly.pdbx_strand_id
1 'polypeptide(L)'
;MKDVYYVGYVDWEVRNFHGYSTHRGSSYNAYIVKSGEKTVLIDTVKRPYFDYFLNNIKEVCDLTEIDYLIINHVEMDHSGSIPLILEHLPNAELIASEKGVEVLKAHFHEEVGEELFN
;
A
#
# COMPACT_ATOMS: atom_id res chain seq x y z
N MET A 1 3.72 0.15 -21.27
CA MET A 1 3.88 1.31 -20.39
C MET A 1 5.33 1.37 -19.96
N LYS A 2 5.98 2.53 -20.07
CA LYS A 2 7.28 2.74 -19.43
C LYS A 2 6.99 3.21 -18.00
N ASP A 3 7.86 2.85 -17.05
CA ASP A 3 7.91 3.43 -15.71
C ASP A 3 6.74 3.14 -14.76
N VAL A 4 6.02 2.05 -14.99
CA VAL A 4 5.01 1.52 -14.06
C VAL A 4 5.37 0.08 -13.68
N TYR A 5 5.49 -0.19 -12.39
CA TYR A 5 5.99 -1.44 -11.84
C TYR A 5 4.95 -2.03 -10.89
N TYR A 6 4.63 -3.31 -11.06
CA TYR A 6 3.82 -4.06 -10.10
C TYR A 6 4.70 -4.48 -8.93
N VAL A 7 4.26 -4.17 -7.70
CA VAL A 7 4.96 -4.55 -6.47
C VAL A 7 4.09 -5.31 -5.47
N GLY A 8 2.82 -5.57 -5.83
CA GLY A 8 1.85 -6.24 -4.97
C GLY A 8 2.12 -7.73 -4.68
N TYR A 9 1.09 -8.45 -4.26
CA TYR A 9 1.18 -9.87 -3.93
C TYR A 9 0.05 -10.69 -4.57
N VAL A 10 0.38 -11.88 -5.06
CA VAL A 10 -0.61 -12.84 -5.57
C VAL A 10 -0.86 -13.92 -4.52
N ASP A 11 -2.07 -13.94 -3.99
CA ASP A 11 -2.51 -14.89 -2.98
C ASP A 11 -3.27 -16.04 -3.65
N TRP A 12 -2.54 -17.10 -3.99
CA TRP A 12 -3.10 -18.32 -4.58
C TRP A 12 -3.87 -19.17 -3.57
N GLU A 13 -3.71 -18.92 -2.26
CA GLU A 13 -4.24 -19.75 -1.19
C GLU A 13 -5.58 -19.26 -0.67
N VAL A 14 -5.91 -17.97 -0.83
CA VAL A 14 -7.20 -17.44 -0.39
C VAL A 14 -8.36 -18.19 -1.02
N ARG A 15 -9.29 -18.63 -0.18
CA ARG A 15 -10.54 -19.32 -0.59
C ARG A 15 -11.79 -18.56 -0.17
N ASN A 16 -11.71 -17.80 0.92
CA ASN A 16 -12.73 -16.86 1.34
C ASN A 16 -12.15 -15.44 1.23
N PHE A 17 -12.61 -14.70 0.23
CA PHE A 17 -12.23 -13.33 -0.03
C PHE A 17 -13.42 -12.44 0.30
N HIS A 18 -13.42 -11.86 1.50
CA HIS A 18 -14.42 -10.89 1.99
C HIS A 18 -15.85 -11.45 1.96
N GLY A 19 -16.01 -12.72 2.37
CA GLY A 19 -17.30 -13.41 2.37
C GLY A 19 -17.63 -14.11 1.06
N TYR A 20 -16.83 -13.94 0.01
CA TYR A 20 -17.00 -14.63 -1.27
C TYR A 20 -16.04 -15.82 -1.40
N SER A 21 -16.54 -16.91 -1.99
CA SER A 21 -15.67 -18.06 -2.32
C SER A 21 -14.89 -17.82 -3.62
N THR A 22 -13.60 -18.11 -3.62
CA THR A 22 -12.76 -18.13 -4.82
C THR A 22 -11.97 -19.43 -4.90
N HIS A 23 -11.90 -20.00 -6.12
CA HIS A 23 -11.14 -21.22 -6.40
C HIS A 23 -9.79 -20.94 -7.06
N ARG A 24 -9.53 -19.67 -7.42
CA ARG A 24 -8.37 -19.25 -8.21
C ARG A 24 -7.43 -18.31 -7.43
N GLY A 25 -7.69 -18.14 -6.14
CA GLY A 25 -7.01 -17.13 -5.33
C GLY A 25 -7.51 -15.71 -5.63
N SER A 26 -6.69 -14.73 -5.28
CA SER A 26 -6.86 -13.30 -5.56
C SER A 26 -5.48 -12.63 -5.62
N SER A 27 -5.46 -11.32 -5.85
CA SER A 27 -4.23 -10.52 -5.84
C SER A 27 -4.46 -9.20 -5.13
N TYR A 28 -3.51 -8.79 -4.30
CA TYR A 28 -3.45 -7.47 -3.68
C TYR A 28 -2.52 -6.61 -4.53
N ASN A 29 -3.08 -5.75 -5.35
CA ASN A 29 -2.33 -5.04 -6.39
C ASN A 29 -1.88 -3.67 -5.88
N ALA A 30 -0.56 -3.48 -5.86
CA ALA A 30 0.08 -2.21 -5.56
C ALA A 30 1.13 -1.92 -6.64
N TYR A 31 1.38 -0.63 -6.87
CA TYR A 31 2.20 -0.19 -8.00
C TYR A 31 3.16 0.91 -7.62
N ILE A 32 4.33 0.92 -8.25
CA ILE A 32 5.23 2.07 -8.28
C ILE A 32 5.13 2.73 -9.64
N VAL A 33 4.95 4.04 -9.66
CA VAL A 33 4.97 4.87 -10.86
C VAL A 33 6.12 5.87 -10.74
N LYS A 34 7.06 5.83 -11.69
CA LYS A 34 8.12 6.83 -11.79
C LYS A 34 7.70 7.87 -12.85
N SER A 35 7.54 9.12 -12.44
CA SER A 35 7.03 10.20 -13.28
C SER A 35 7.94 11.43 -13.18
N GLY A 36 8.82 11.59 -14.17
CA GLY A 36 9.85 12.62 -14.13
C GLY A 36 10.82 12.37 -12.95
N GLU A 37 10.89 13.33 -12.04
CA GLU A 37 11.73 13.26 -10.83
C GLU A 37 10.98 12.71 -9.61
N LYS A 38 9.72 12.30 -9.76
CA LYS A 38 8.87 11.84 -8.66
C LYS A 38 8.59 10.34 -8.71
N THR A 39 8.64 9.70 -7.56
CA THR A 39 8.29 8.29 -7.38
C THR A 39 7.04 8.17 -6.50
N VAL A 40 6.04 7.47 -7.01
CA VAL A 40 4.74 7.30 -6.36
C VAL A 40 4.50 5.83 -6.09
N LEU A 41 4.21 5.48 -4.84
CA LEU A 41 3.66 4.18 -4.44
C LEU A 41 2.13 4.30 -4.37
N ILE A 42 1.43 3.37 -5.00
CA ILE A 42 -0.04 3.35 -5.08
C ILE A 42 -0.55 2.08 -4.39
N ASP A 43 -1.39 2.27 -3.38
CA ASP A 43 -1.97 1.28 -2.48
C ASP A 43 -0.93 0.42 -1.75
N THR A 44 -1.40 -0.42 -0.83
CA THR A 44 -0.57 -1.43 -0.15
C THR A 44 -1.19 -2.81 -0.30
N VAL A 45 -0.69 -3.79 0.45
CA VAL A 45 -1.22 -5.15 0.48
C VAL A 45 -1.82 -5.46 1.85
N LYS A 46 -2.46 -6.63 1.95
CA LYS A 46 -2.89 -7.17 3.24
C LYS A 46 -1.67 -7.42 4.15
N ARG A 47 -1.79 -7.06 5.43
CA ARG A 47 -0.70 -7.08 6.43
C ARG A 47 0.19 -8.34 6.44
N PRO A 48 -0.33 -9.58 6.36
CA PRO A 48 0.51 -10.79 6.36
C PRO A 48 1.48 -10.91 5.18
N TYR A 49 1.26 -10.16 4.11
CA TYR A 49 2.08 -10.18 2.90
C TYR A 49 3.05 -9.01 2.81
N PHE A 50 3.20 -8.23 3.89
CA PHE A 50 4.04 -7.05 3.94
C PHE A 50 5.50 -7.33 3.53
N ASP A 51 6.11 -8.40 4.05
CA ASP A 51 7.52 -8.69 3.75
C ASP A 51 7.77 -8.96 2.25
N TYR A 52 6.83 -9.64 1.58
CA TYR A 52 6.90 -9.85 0.13
C TYR A 52 6.76 -8.53 -0.63
N PHE A 53 5.78 -7.72 -0.25
CA PHE A 53 5.55 -6.39 -0.81
C PHE A 53 6.76 -5.48 -0.64
N LEU A 54 7.35 -5.44 0.56
CA LEU A 54 8.55 -4.66 0.85
C LEU A 54 9.74 -5.11 0.00
N ASN A 55 9.93 -6.41 -0.17
CA ASN A 55 10.99 -6.93 -1.04
C ASN A 55 10.76 -6.54 -2.50
N ASN A 56 9.52 -6.63 -3.00
CA ASN A 56 9.19 -6.22 -4.37
C ASN A 56 9.46 -4.73 -4.62
N ILE A 57 9.20 -3.85 -3.64
CA ILE A 57 9.52 -2.42 -3.73
C ILE A 57 11.03 -2.21 -3.86
N LYS A 58 11.83 -2.91 -3.05
CA LYS A 58 13.31 -2.79 -3.05
C LYS A 58 13.95 -3.20 -4.37
N GLU A 59 13.33 -4.08 -5.13
CA GLU A 59 13.79 -4.44 -6.49
C GLU A 59 13.56 -3.32 -7.51
N VAL A 60 12.71 -2.33 -7.20
CA VAL A 60 12.33 -1.24 -8.10
C VAL A 60 13.00 0.09 -7.74
N CYS A 61 13.10 0.44 -6.47
CA CYS A 61 13.72 1.67 -5.99
C CYS A 61 14.13 1.60 -4.50
N ASP A 62 14.92 2.57 -4.04
CA ASP A 62 15.12 2.78 -2.61
C ASP A 62 13.81 3.35 -2.02
N LEU A 63 13.43 2.92 -0.81
CA LEU A 63 12.20 3.40 -0.17
C LEU A 63 12.27 4.90 0.18
N THR A 64 13.47 5.44 0.37
CA THR A 64 13.70 6.86 0.64
C THR A 64 13.47 7.75 -0.59
N GLU A 65 13.41 7.16 -1.79
CA GLU A 65 13.10 7.86 -3.06
C GLU A 65 11.60 8.03 -3.31
N ILE A 66 10.74 7.39 -2.52
CA ILE A 66 9.28 7.49 -2.68
C ILE A 66 8.82 8.83 -2.12
N ASP A 67 8.29 9.68 -3.00
CA ASP A 67 7.77 11.01 -2.66
C ASP A 67 6.31 10.95 -2.17
N TYR A 68 5.54 9.98 -2.66
CA TYR A 68 4.10 9.91 -2.42
C TYR A 68 3.63 8.48 -2.17
N LEU A 69 2.77 8.32 -1.17
CA LEU A 69 1.97 7.11 -0.96
C LEU A 69 0.50 7.44 -1.21
N ILE A 70 -0.06 7.00 -2.35
CA ILE A 70 -1.47 7.21 -2.68
C ILE A 70 -2.29 6.02 -2.20
N ILE A 71 -3.33 6.28 -1.40
CA ILE A 71 -4.29 5.28 -0.94
C ILE A 71 -5.64 5.53 -1.59
N ASN A 72 -6.02 4.66 -2.53
CA ASN A 72 -7.29 4.77 -3.25
C ASN A 72 -8.46 4.19 -2.46
N HIS A 73 -8.22 3.13 -1.70
CA HIS A 73 -9.23 2.40 -0.94
C HIS A 73 -8.70 2.00 0.44
N VAL A 74 -9.57 2.04 1.45
CA VAL A 74 -9.18 1.95 2.86
C VAL A 74 -9.48 0.60 3.51
N GLU A 75 -10.08 -0.34 2.76
CA GLU A 75 -10.32 -1.70 3.26
C GLU A 75 -9.00 -2.44 3.52
N MET A 76 -9.00 -3.32 4.52
CA MET A 76 -7.78 -3.87 5.14
C MET A 76 -6.92 -4.75 4.22
N ASP A 77 -7.44 -5.18 3.07
CA ASP A 77 -6.68 -5.83 2.02
C ASP A 77 -5.84 -4.89 1.16
N HIS A 78 -6.18 -3.60 1.15
CA HIS A 78 -5.44 -2.52 0.48
C HIS A 78 -4.68 -1.63 1.46
N SER A 79 -5.20 -1.47 2.68
CA SER A 79 -4.68 -0.52 3.68
C SER A 79 -3.93 -1.19 4.83
N GLY A 80 -4.03 -2.52 4.98
CA GLY A 80 -3.57 -3.21 6.17
C GLY A 80 -2.05 -3.16 6.41
N SER A 81 -1.27 -2.82 5.39
CA SER A 81 0.18 -2.62 5.49
C SER A 81 0.59 -1.15 5.60
N ILE A 82 -0.34 -0.19 5.64
CA ILE A 82 -0.01 1.24 5.75
C ILE A 82 0.85 1.55 6.98
N PRO A 83 0.51 1.10 8.21
CA PRO A 83 1.34 1.38 9.38
C PRO A 83 2.80 0.91 9.21
N LEU A 84 2.97 -0.28 8.63
CA LEU A 84 4.28 -0.90 8.45
C LEU A 84 5.11 -0.22 7.36
N ILE A 85 4.49 0.15 6.23
CA ILE A 85 5.25 0.76 5.14
C ILE A 85 5.68 2.18 5.48
N LEU A 86 4.87 2.94 6.23
CA LEU A 86 5.20 4.31 6.63
C LEU A 86 6.50 4.40 7.44
N GLU A 87 6.86 3.37 8.22
CA GLU A 87 8.15 3.29 8.94
C GLU A 87 9.37 3.34 8.00
N HIS A 88 9.18 2.99 6.72
CA HIS A 88 10.23 2.97 5.71
C HIS A 88 10.17 4.13 4.72
N LEU A 89 9.15 4.99 4.79
CA LEU A 89 8.91 6.07 3.85
C LEU A 89 9.09 7.45 4.52
N PRO A 90 10.32 7.80 4.98
CA PRO A 90 10.53 9.00 5.79
C PRO A 90 10.26 10.32 5.05
N ASN A 91 10.21 10.29 3.72
CA ASN A 91 10.05 11.47 2.86
C ASN A 91 8.68 11.51 2.17
N ALA A 92 7.86 10.45 2.28
CA ALA A 92 6.65 10.32 1.50
C ALA A 92 5.49 11.10 2.11
N GLU A 93 4.74 11.81 1.27
CA GLU A 93 3.44 12.37 1.62
C GLU A 93 2.34 11.33 1.35
N LEU A 94 1.50 11.05 2.35
CA LEU A 94 0.33 10.19 2.19
C LEU A 94 -0.81 10.99 1.58
N ILE A 95 -1.35 10.50 0.46
CA ILE A 95 -2.46 11.12 -0.26
C ILE A 95 -3.65 10.17 -0.28
N ALA A 96 -4.80 10.63 0.20
CA ALA A 96 -6.07 9.93 0.11
C ALA A 96 -7.22 10.94 -0.09
N SER A 97 -8.44 10.46 -0.34
CA SER A 97 -9.62 11.34 -0.27
C SER A 97 -9.87 11.80 1.17
N GLU A 98 -10.58 12.92 1.36
CA GLU A 98 -10.92 13.43 2.70
C GLU A 98 -11.58 12.35 3.58
N LYS A 99 -12.52 11.58 3.01
CA LYS A 99 -13.13 10.45 3.70
C LYS A 99 -12.16 9.30 3.95
N GLY A 100 -11.25 9.06 3.00
CA GLY A 100 -10.17 8.08 3.15
C GLY A 100 -9.28 8.40 4.34
N VAL A 101 -8.83 9.65 4.47
CA VAL A 101 -8.03 10.13 5.62
C VAL A 101 -8.78 9.92 6.93
N GLU A 102 -10.07 10.29 7.01
CA GLU A 102 -10.90 10.06 8.20
C GLU A 102 -10.95 8.57 8.60
N VAL A 103 -11.15 7.67 7.64
CA VAL A 103 -11.24 6.23 7.90
C VAL A 103 -9.87 5.61 8.23
N LEU A 104 -8.79 6.06 7.58
CA LEU A 104 -7.43 5.64 7.90
C LEU A 104 -7.04 6.03 9.34
N LYS A 105 -7.37 7.25 9.77
CA LYS A 105 -7.25 7.67 11.18
C LYS A 105 -8.03 6.73 12.08
N ALA A 106 -9.30 6.49 11.80
CA ALA A 106 -10.13 5.62 12.60
C ALA A 106 -9.57 4.18 12.70
N HIS A 107 -8.96 3.66 11.64
CA HIS A 107 -8.33 2.33 11.63
C HIS A 107 -6.98 2.27 12.36
N PHE A 108 -6.15 3.31 12.24
CA PHE A 108 -4.72 3.20 12.57
C PHE A 108 -4.19 4.24 13.57
N HIS A 109 -5.03 5.10 14.15
CA HIS A 109 -4.61 6.11 15.14
C HIS A 109 -3.86 5.57 16.37
N GLU A 110 -4.01 4.27 16.70
CA GLU A 110 -3.26 3.62 17.79
C GLU A 110 -1.89 3.08 17.34
N GLU A 111 -1.67 2.89 16.03
CA GLU A 111 -0.44 2.32 15.47
C GLU A 111 0.49 3.39 14.87
N VAL A 112 -0.08 4.46 14.32
CA VAL A 112 0.66 5.58 13.73
C VAL A 112 0.11 6.91 14.23
N GLY A 113 0.97 7.92 14.35
CA GLY A 113 0.58 9.25 14.79
C GLY A 113 -0.42 9.90 13.84
N GLU A 114 -1.43 10.59 14.38
CA GLU A 114 -2.48 11.23 13.59
C GLU A 114 -1.95 12.30 12.63
N GLU A 115 -0.77 12.87 12.92
CA GLU A 115 -0.07 13.84 12.10
C GLU A 115 0.37 13.31 10.73
N LEU A 116 0.37 11.99 10.53
CA LEU A 116 0.67 11.34 9.25
C LEU A 116 -0.53 11.34 8.29
N PHE A 117 -1.71 11.73 8.80
CA PHE A 117 -2.96 11.78 8.06
C PHE A 117 -3.44 13.25 8.00
N ASN A 118 -2.67 14.13 7.36
CA ASN A 118 -3.07 15.55 7.24
C ASN A 118 -4.08 15.79 6.13
#